data_AF-A0A0B0IFY4-F1
#
_entry.id   AF-A0A0B0IFY4-F1
#
_cell.length_a   1.000
_cell.length_b   1.000
_cell.length_c   1.000
_cell.angle_alpha   90.00
_cell.angle_beta   90.00
_cell.angle_gamma   90.00
#
_symmetry.space_group_name_H-M   'P 1'
#
loop_
_entity.id
_entity.type
_entity.pdbx_description
1 polymer ?
#
loop_
_entity_poly.entity_id
_entity_poly.type
_entity_poly.pdbx_seq_one_letter_code
_entity_poly.pdbx_strand_id
1 'polypeptide(L)' 'MKNKNKTVSGTDIEQVKRLNAQSGLTYNEAKDLLAKQKAMKSNQGFKN' A
#
# COMPACT_ATOMS: atom_id res chain seq x y z
N MET A 1 20.29 -6.19 -27.21
CA MET A 1 19.76 -5.02 -26.47
C MET A 1 19.37 -5.49 -25.07
N LYS A 2 19.92 -4.92 -24.00
CA LYS A 2 19.59 -5.31 -22.61
C LYS A 2 18.11 -5.00 -22.34
N ASN A 3 17.35 -6.00 -21.90
CA ASN A 3 15.95 -5.87 -21.49
C ASN A 3 15.85 -4.92 -20.28
N LYS A 4 15.71 -3.61 -20.52
CA LYS A 4 15.64 -2.58 -19.47
C LYS A 4 14.44 -2.74 -18.51
N ASN A 5 13.47 -3.56 -18.88
CA ASN A 5 12.21 -3.71 -18.15
C ASN A 5 12.19 -4.95 -17.24
N LYS A 6 13.27 -5.76 -17.23
CA LYS A 6 13.40 -6.91 -16.33
C LYS A 6 14.50 -6.67 -15.30
N THR A 7 14.25 -7.06 -14.06
CA THR A 7 15.29 -7.08 -13.02
C THR A 7 16.32 -8.17 -13.29
N VAL A 8 17.40 -8.20 -12.51
CA VAL A 8 18.42 -9.27 -12.57
C VAL A 8 17.81 -10.64 -12.29
N SER A 9 16.79 -10.70 -11.43
CA SER A 9 16.01 -11.90 -11.14
C SER A 9 14.96 -12.25 -12.22
N GLY A 10 14.88 -11.48 -13.32
CA GLY A 10 13.96 -11.72 -14.43
C GLY A 10 12.55 -11.16 -14.22
N THR A 11 12.30 -10.42 -13.15
CA THR A 11 10.99 -9.84 -12.83
C THR A 11 10.62 -8.74 -13.81
N ASP A 12 9.44 -8.80 -14.41
CA ASP A 12 8.92 -7.76 -15.31
C ASP A 12 8.37 -6.56 -14.51
N ILE A 13 9.00 -5.40 -14.69
CA ILE A 13 8.64 -4.18 -13.99
C ILE A 13 7.27 -3.63 -14.40
N GLU A 14 6.87 -3.77 -15.66
CA GLU A 14 5.58 -3.27 -16.14
C GLU A 14 4.42 -4.13 -15.62
N GLN A 15 4.64 -5.43 -15.51
CA GLN A 15 3.68 -6.32 -14.86
C GLN A 15 3.48 -5.94 -13.39
N VAL A 16 4.57 -5.69 -12.65
CA VAL A 16 4.51 -5.30 -11.23
C VAL A 16 3.76 -3.99 -11.05
N LYS A 17 4.02 -2.96 -11.88
CA LYS A 17 3.29 -1.68 -11.83
C LYS A 17 1.79 -1.88 -12.01
N ARG A 18 1.38 -2.69 -12.99
CA ARG A 18 -0.03 -3.00 -13.24
C ARG A 18 -0.67 -3.70 -12.03
N LEU A 19 0.00 -4.68 -11.45
CA LEU A 19 -0.49 -5.40 -10.28
C LEU A 19 -0.58 -4.49 -9.06
N ASN A 20 0.40 -3.63 -8.83
CA ASN A 20 0.38 -2.66 -7.73
C ASN A 20 -0.78 -1.68 -7.87
N ALA A 21 -1.05 -1.18 -9.07
CA ALA A 21 -2.22 -0.34 -9.34
C ALA A 21 -3.57 -1.05 -9.09
N GLN A 22 -3.58 -2.39 -9.11
CA GLN A 22 -4.76 -3.23 -8.85
C GLN A 22 -4.80 -3.82 -7.43
N SER A 23 -3.79 -3.55 -6.60
CA SER A 23 -3.61 -4.22 -5.30
C SER A 23 -4.40 -3.62 -4.13
N GLY A 24 -5.10 -2.50 -4.37
CA GLY A 24 -5.88 -1.80 -3.34
C GLY A 24 -5.06 -0.70 -2.66
N LEU A 25 -5.24 -0.54 -1.35
CA LEU A 25 -4.58 0.51 -0.58
C LEU A 25 -3.07 0.30 -0.53
N THR A 26 -2.33 1.39 -0.72
CA THR A 26 -0.90 1.42 -0.42
C THR A 26 -0.66 1.23 1.08
N TYR A 27 0.56 0.81 1.42
CA TYR A 27 0.98 0.68 2.82
C TYR A 27 0.72 1.96 3.65
N ASN A 28 1.01 3.13 3.07
CA ASN A 28 0.83 4.42 3.74
C ASN A 28 -0.66 4.73 3.96
N GLU A 29 -1.51 4.48 2.96
CA GLU A 29 -2.95 4.68 3.10
C GLU A 29 -3.55 3.74 4.15
N ALA A 30 -3.14 2.47 4.15
CA ALA A 30 -3.57 1.52 5.18
C ALA A 30 -3.12 1.97 6.58
N LYS A 31 -1.87 2.44 6.72
CA LYS A 31 -1.34 2.97 7.99
C LYS A 31 -2.13 4.19 8.47
N ASP A 32 -2.45 5.11 7.58
CA ASP A 32 -3.22 6.31 7.90
C ASP A 32 -4.66 5.98 8.30
N LEU A 33 -5.30 5.03 7.62
CA LEU A 33 -6.64 4.55 7.99
C LEU A 33 -6.63 3.88 9.37
N LEU A 34 -5.63 3.04 9.66
CA LEU A 34 -5.46 2.42 10.97
C LEU A 34 -5.22 3.45 12.07
N ALA A 35 -4.41 4.49 11.80
CA ALA A 35 -4.18 5.59 12.73
C ALA A 35 -5.48 6.36 13.03
N LYS A 36 -6.24 6.70 11.99
CA LYS A 36 -7.57 7.35 12.12
C LYS A 36 -8.53 6.50 12.93
N GLN A 37 -8.61 5.19 12.64
CA GLN A 37 -9.49 4.27 13.37
C GLN A 37 -9.11 4.18 14.85
N LYS A 38 -7.81 4.12 15.18
CA LYS A 38 -7.33 4.12 16.57
C LYS A 38 -7.66 5.43 17.28
N ALA A 39 -7.44 6.58 16.65
CA ALA A 39 -7.78 7.90 17.20
C ALA A 39 -9.28 8.08 17.43
N MET A 40 -10.13 7.57 16.52
CA MET A 40 -11.58 7.56 16.70
C MET A 40 -11.98 6.70 17.91
N LYS A 41 -11.39 5.50 18.07
CA LYS A 41 -11.66 4.62 19.21
C LYS A 41 -11.23 5.22 20.54
N SER A 42 -10.07 5.89 20.60
CA SER A 42 -9.64 6.55 21.83
C SER A 42 -10.57 7.70 22.24
N ASN A 43 -11.12 8.44 21.28
CA ASN A 43 -12.04 9.55 21.56
C ASN A 43 -13.44 9.10 22.02
N GLN A 44 -13.84 7.85 21.73
CA GLN A 44 -15.13 7.29 22.18
C GLN A 44 -15.13 6.83 23.64
N GLY A 45 -13.96 6.59 24.24
CA GLY A 45 -13.84 6.22 25.66
C GLY A 45 -14.09 7.37 26.66
N PHE A 46 -14.16 8.62 26.18
CA PHE A 46 -14.40 9.82 27.01
C PHE A 46 -15.85 10.34 26.94
N LYS A 47 -16.75 9.61 26.26
CA LYS A 47 -18.16 10.02 26.08
C LYS A 47 -19.17 9.28 26.97
N ASN A 48 -18.72 8.64 28.05
CA ASN A 48 -19.58 8.03 29.06
C ASN A 48 -19.51 8.82 30.37
#